data_AF-A0A946NQL6-F1
#
_entry.id   AF-A0A946NQL6-F1
#
_cell.length_a   1.000
_cell.length_b   1.000
_cell.length_c   1.000
_cell.angle_alpha   90.00
_cell.angle_beta   90.00
_cell.angle_gamma   90.00
#
_symmetry.space_group_name_H-M   'P 1'
#
loop_
_entity.id
_entity.type
_entity.pdbx_description
1 polymer ?
#
loop_
_entity_poly.entity_id
_entity_poly.type
_entity_poly.pdbx_seq_one_letter_code
_entity_poly.pdbx_strand_id
1 'polypeptide(L)'
;DRICLYRAHSRDEIRHNIEQGSRLQLNRGASGRIILAYGKRQKDKKGFYKDIRDQGYYLSINEHNASLFALAVPVLSNSDKFVGAIVVSGPISRFDDQQKISLLKLLNDQLNNIVMP
;
A
#
# COMPACT_ATOMS: atom_id res chain seq x y z
N ASP A 1 -5.32 -12.94 -6.07
CA ASP A 1 -5.26 -12.55 -4.65
C ASP A 1 -3.91 -11.91 -4.36
N ARG A 2 -3.70 -11.35 -3.17
CA ARG A 2 -2.40 -10.88 -2.66
C ARG A 2 -2.11 -11.58 -1.35
N ILE A 3 -0.83 -11.80 -1.05
CA ILE A 3 -0.36 -12.39 0.21
C ILE A 3 0.40 -11.32 1.00
N CYS A 4 0.16 -11.22 2.31
CA CYS A 4 1.01 -10.44 3.20
C CYS A 4 2.30 -11.21 3.49
N LEU A 5 3.42 -10.78 2.94
CA LEU A 5 4.71 -11.46 3.14
C LEU A 5 5.36 -11.12 4.48
N TYR A 6 5.17 -9.90 4.97
CA TYR A 6 5.69 -9.43 6.24
C TYR A 6 4.73 -8.39 6.84
N ARG A 7 4.67 -8.35 8.18
CA ARG A 7 3.88 -7.38 8.94
C ARG A 7 4.60 -7.00 10.22
N ALA A 8 4.80 -5.70 10.43
CA ALA A 8 5.10 -5.14 11.74
C ALA A 8 3.81 -4.55 12.33
N HIS A 9 3.44 -4.99 13.54
CA HIS A 9 2.25 -4.47 14.23
C HIS A 9 2.60 -3.27 15.13
N SER A 10 1.68 -2.32 15.24
CA SER A 10 1.75 -1.31 16.31
C SER A 10 1.59 -1.99 17.67
N ARG A 11 2.19 -1.39 18.71
CA ARG A 11 2.00 -1.78 20.10
C ARG A 11 0.63 -1.35 20.65
N ASP A 12 -0.11 -0.51 19.92
CA ASP A 12 -1.45 -0.09 20.32
C ASP A 12 -2.44 -1.27 20.32
N GLU A 13 -3.41 -1.21 21.23
CA GLU A 13 -4.51 -2.17 21.32
C GLU A 13 -5.44 -2.10 20.10
N ILE A 14 -5.80 -0.89 19.66
CA ILE A 14 -6.64 -0.69 18.47
C ILE A 14 -5.74 -0.60 17.25
N ARG A 15 -5.63 -1.71 16.50
CA ARG A 15 -4.81 -1.79 15.29
C ARG A 15 -5.50 -2.56 14.17
N HIS A 16 -5.07 -2.30 12.94
CA HIS A 16 -5.44 -3.14 11.81
C HIS A 16 -4.72 -4.49 11.92
N ASN A 17 -5.49 -5.57 12.06
CA ASN A 17 -4.94 -6.91 12.26
C ASN A 17 -4.94 -7.73 10.95
N ILE A 18 -3.88 -7.57 10.15
CA ILE A 18 -3.57 -8.49 9.03
C ILE A 18 -2.32 -9.26 9.43
N GLU A 19 -2.40 -10.58 9.42
CA GLU A 19 -1.28 -11.46 9.74
C GLU A 19 -0.44 -11.77 8.50
N GLN A 20 0.84 -12.06 8.70
CA GLN A 20 1.68 -12.65 7.66
C GLN A 20 1.04 -13.95 7.13
N GLY A 21 1.14 -14.18 5.82
CA GLY A 21 0.48 -15.29 5.12
C GLY A 21 -0.99 -15.04 4.75
N SER A 22 -1.62 -13.99 5.30
CA SER A 22 -3.02 -13.66 4.98
C SER A 22 -3.21 -13.40 3.48
N ARG A 23 -4.26 -13.98 2.90
CA ARG A 23 -4.65 -13.82 1.49
C ARG A 23 -5.84 -12.88 1.38
N LEU A 24 -5.68 -11.81 0.60
CA LEU A 24 -6.72 -10.79 0.40
C LEU A 24 -7.02 -10.58 -1.10
N GLN A 25 -8.19 -10.04 -1.40
CA GLN A 25 -8.56 -9.70 -2.78
C GLN A 25 -7.74 -8.54 -3.33
N LEU A 26 -7.45 -8.56 -4.64
CA LEU A 26 -6.65 -7.52 -5.31
C LEU A 26 -7.46 -6.26 -5.65
N ASN A 27 -8.77 -6.38 -5.83
CA ASN A 27 -9.63 -5.31 -6.34
C ASN A 27 -10.05 -4.28 -5.28
N ARG A 28 -9.50 -4.31 -4.07
CA ARG A 28 -9.85 -3.41 -2.96
C ARG A 28 -8.67 -3.15 -2.04
N GLY A 29 -8.66 -1.99 -1.39
CA GLY A 29 -7.63 -1.64 -0.41
C GLY A 29 -6.28 -1.30 -1.03
N ALA A 30 -5.43 -0.63 -0.26
CA ALA A 30 -4.28 0.09 -0.83
C ALA A 30 -3.26 -0.78 -1.58
N SER A 31 -2.79 -1.87 -0.98
CA SER A 31 -1.87 -2.79 -1.65
C SER A 31 -2.46 -3.42 -2.90
N GLY A 32 -3.76 -3.74 -2.90
CA GLY A 32 -4.42 -4.33 -4.05
C GLY A 32 -4.45 -3.39 -5.24
N ARG A 33 -4.79 -2.12 -4.99
CA ARG A 33 -4.80 -1.09 -6.03
C ARG A 33 -3.40 -0.84 -6.59
N ILE A 34 -2.36 -0.79 -5.75
CA ILE A 34 -0.95 -0.71 -6.20
C ILE A 34 -0.56 -1.93 -7.03
N ILE A 35 -0.82 -3.15 -6.55
CA ILE A 35 -0.46 -4.38 -7.27
C ILE A 35 -1.16 -4.45 -8.63
N LEU A 36 -2.43 -4.04 -8.72
CA LEU A 36 -3.12 -3.98 -10.00
C LEU A 36 -2.53 -2.90 -10.90
N ALA A 37 -2.30 -1.69 -10.39
CA ALA A 37 -1.77 -0.58 -11.14
C ALA A 37 -0.40 -0.87 -11.75
N TYR A 38 0.51 -1.48 -11.00
CA TYR A 38 1.88 -1.76 -11.47
C TYR A 38 2.06 -3.16 -12.07
N GLY A 39 1.11 -4.08 -11.84
CA GLY A 39 1.07 -5.40 -12.45
C GLY A 39 0.12 -5.46 -13.64
N LYS A 40 -1.05 -6.10 -13.46
CA LYS A 40 -1.97 -6.44 -14.57
C LYS A 40 -2.48 -5.24 -15.37
N ARG A 41 -2.49 -4.03 -14.78
CA ARG A 41 -3.03 -2.80 -15.40
C ARG A 41 -1.93 -1.81 -15.80
N GLN A 42 -0.67 -2.24 -15.83
CA GLN A 42 0.49 -1.40 -16.16
C GLN A 42 0.36 -0.71 -17.53
N LYS A 43 -0.30 -1.37 -18.49
CA LYS A 43 -0.48 -0.86 -19.87
C LYS A 43 -1.62 0.12 -20.04
N ASP A 44 -2.43 0.39 -19.01
CA ASP A 44 -3.55 1.31 -19.10
C ASP A 44 -3.03 2.73 -19.42
N LYS A 45 -3.43 3.31 -20.55
CA LYS A 45 -2.96 4.64 -20.97
C LYS A 45 -3.75 5.81 -20.37
N LYS A 46 -4.84 5.54 -19.63
CA LYS A 46 -5.68 6.54 -18.96
C LYS A 46 -6.55 5.90 -17.88
N GLY A 47 -7.11 6.73 -16.99
CA GLY A 47 -8.06 6.36 -15.96
C GLY A 47 -7.41 5.83 -14.68
N PHE A 48 -8.25 5.34 -13.78
CA PHE A 48 -7.92 5.06 -12.38
C PHE A 48 -6.54 4.42 -12.11
N TYR A 49 -6.18 3.33 -12.81
CA TYR A 49 -4.90 2.66 -12.56
C TYR A 49 -3.70 3.44 -13.10
N LYS A 50 -3.89 4.25 -14.16
CA LYS A 50 -2.86 5.18 -14.59
C LYS A 50 -2.68 6.30 -13.58
N ASP A 51 -3.76 6.87 -13.06
CA ASP A 51 -3.69 7.94 -12.06
C ASP A 51 -2.90 7.50 -10.82
N ILE A 52 -3.08 6.23 -10.40
CA ILE A 52 -2.28 5.61 -9.34
C ILE A 52 -0.79 5.57 -9.68
N ARG A 53 -0.44 5.20 -10.90
CA ARG A 53 0.97 5.16 -11.33
C ARG A 53 1.58 6.55 -11.45
N ASP A 54 0.81 7.52 -11.94
CA ASP A 54 1.25 8.90 -12.11
C ASP A 54 1.53 9.56 -10.74
N GLN A 55 0.73 9.27 -9.71
CA GLN A 55 0.94 9.80 -8.37
C GLN A 55 1.95 8.98 -7.53
N GLY A 56 2.21 7.72 -7.88
CA GLY A 56 3.19 6.87 -7.20
C GLY A 56 2.72 6.23 -5.88
N TYR A 57 1.48 6.41 -5.48
CA TYR A 57 0.91 5.84 -4.27
C TYR A 57 -0.59 5.56 -4.42
N TYR A 58 -1.20 4.95 -3.42
CA TYR A 58 -2.65 4.92 -3.29
C TYR A 58 -3.07 4.95 -1.82
N LEU A 59 -4.00 5.85 -1.51
CA LEU A 59 -4.64 5.96 -0.21
C LEU A 59 -6.02 5.33 -0.29
N SER A 60 -6.25 4.31 0.51
CA SER A 60 -7.53 3.66 0.69
C SER A 60 -8.14 4.11 2.01
N ILE A 61 -9.37 4.60 1.96
CA ILE A 61 -10.19 4.93 3.12
C ILE A 61 -11.51 4.18 2.95
N ASN A 62 -11.97 3.48 3.99
CA ASN A 62 -13.26 2.77 4.00
C ASN A 62 -13.47 1.67 2.95
N GLU A 63 -12.46 1.26 2.17
CA GLU A 63 -12.67 0.20 1.16
C GLU A 63 -12.66 -1.22 1.72
N HIS A 64 -11.80 -1.48 2.71
CA HIS A 64 -11.69 -2.82 3.31
C HIS A 64 -12.50 -2.94 4.59
N ASN A 65 -12.53 -1.87 5.37
CA ASN A 65 -13.24 -1.74 6.64
C ASN A 65 -13.52 -0.25 6.84
N ALA A 66 -14.75 0.10 7.23
CA ALA A 66 -15.24 1.47 7.40
C ALA A 66 -14.54 2.27 8.52
N SER A 67 -13.64 1.65 9.27
CA SER A 67 -12.88 2.30 10.33
C SER A 67 -11.38 2.39 10.02
N LEU A 68 -10.94 1.94 8.84
CA LEU A 68 -9.52 1.80 8.52
C LEU A 68 -9.10 2.61 7.27
N PHE A 69 -7.93 3.23 7.39
CA PHE A 69 -7.17 3.71 6.25
C PHE A 69 -6.00 2.78 5.95
N ALA A 70 -5.54 2.79 4.71
CA ALA A 70 -4.27 2.22 4.31
C ALA A 70 -3.62 3.07 3.23
N LEU A 71 -2.33 3.34 3.35
CA LEU A 71 -1.54 4.06 2.37
C LEU A 71 -0.46 3.11 1.86
N ALA A 72 -0.36 2.95 0.54
CA ALA A 72 0.58 2.04 -0.09
C ALA A 72 1.39 2.74 -1.19
N VAL A 73 2.65 2.35 -1.32
CA VAL A 73 3.54 2.73 -2.43
C VAL A 73 4.06 1.46 -3.11
N PRO A 74 4.39 1.50 -4.43
CA PRO A 74 4.97 0.37 -5.12
C PRO A 74 6.39 0.10 -4.64
N VAL A 75 6.76 -1.17 -4.64
CA VAL A 75 8.13 -1.61 -4.46
C VAL A 75 8.65 -2.02 -5.82
N LEU A 76 9.66 -1.29 -6.32
CA LEU A 76 10.31 -1.53 -7.59
C LEU A 76 11.74 -2.04 -7.33
N SER A 77 12.23 -2.93 -8.19
CA SER A 77 13.64 -3.34 -8.18
C SER A 77 14.52 -2.27 -8.83
N ASN A 78 15.84 -2.42 -8.72
CA ASN A 78 16.82 -1.55 -9.39
C ASN A 78 16.70 -1.52 -10.93
N SER A 79 15.90 -2.41 -11.53
CA SER A 79 15.61 -2.46 -12.97
C SER A 79 14.18 -2.01 -13.29
N ASP A 80 13.57 -1.21 -12.40
CA ASP A 80 12.19 -0.70 -12.49
C ASP A 80 11.11 -1.79 -12.62
N LYS A 81 11.41 -3.02 -12.22
CA LYS A 81 10.44 -4.12 -12.21
C LYS A 81 9.62 -4.06 -10.93
N PHE A 82 8.30 -4.18 -11.06
CA PHE A 82 7.40 -4.26 -9.92
C PHE A 82 7.59 -5.56 -9.13
N VAL A 83 7.83 -5.45 -7.82
CA VAL A 83 8.05 -6.58 -6.91
C VAL A 83 6.90 -6.75 -5.93
N GLY A 84 6.30 -5.65 -5.47
CA GLY A 84 5.25 -5.70 -4.46
C GLY A 84 4.81 -4.31 -4.00
N ALA A 85 4.22 -4.22 -2.81
CA ALA A 85 3.80 -2.96 -2.23
C ALA A 85 4.12 -2.93 -0.73
N ILE A 86 4.64 -1.80 -0.25
CA ILE A 86 4.77 -1.52 1.19
C ILE A 86 3.61 -0.64 1.62
N VAL A 87 3.06 -0.93 2.80
CA VAL A 87 1.79 -0.35 3.26
C VAL A 87 1.89 0.04 4.72
N VAL A 88 1.39 1.21 5.05
CA VAL A 88 1.03 1.59 6.42
C VAL A 88 -0.49 1.66 6.52
N SER A 89 -1.04 1.22 7.64
CA SER A 89 -2.49 1.20 7.85
C SER A 89 -2.85 1.34 9.32
N GLY A 90 -3.98 1.97 9.60
CA GLY A 90 -4.46 2.17 10.96
C GLY A 90 -5.89 2.68 11.00
N PRO A 91 -6.38 3.02 12.20
CA PRO A 91 -7.70 3.63 12.37
C PRO A 91 -7.80 4.99 11.66
N ILE A 92 -8.93 5.26 11.00
CA ILE A 92 -9.18 6.54 10.34
C ILE A 92 -9.16 7.71 11.33
N SER A 93 -9.54 7.48 12.57
CA SER A 93 -9.48 8.48 13.65
C SER A 93 -8.07 9.03 13.91
N ARG A 94 -7.03 8.38 13.39
CA ARG A 94 -5.62 8.79 13.51
C ARG A 94 -5.03 9.27 12.18
N PHE A 95 -5.87 9.55 11.19
CA PHE A 95 -5.45 9.92 9.86
C PHE A 95 -5.97 11.30 9.46
N ASP A 96 -5.07 12.14 8.97
CA ASP A 96 -5.33 13.45 8.38
C ASP A 96 -4.31 13.72 7.25
N ASP A 97 -4.37 14.91 6.65
CA ASP A 97 -3.46 15.29 5.57
C ASP A 97 -2.00 15.44 6.02
N GLN A 98 -1.75 15.83 7.28
CA GLN A 98 -0.38 15.91 7.81
C GLN A 98 0.22 14.51 7.99
N GLN A 99 -0.57 13.58 8.53
CA GLN A 99 -0.25 12.16 8.62
C GLN A 99 0.00 11.58 7.23
N LYS A 100 -0.82 11.89 6.24
CA LYS A 100 -0.59 11.45 4.85
C LYS A 100 0.81 11.83 4.36
N ILE A 101 1.22 13.09 4.54
CA ILE A 101 2.53 13.59 4.10
C ILE A 101 3.65 12.85 4.86
N SER A 102 3.54 12.77 6.19
CA SER A 102 4.53 12.10 7.04
C SER A 102 4.68 10.62 6.69
N LEU A 103 3.56 9.92 6.48
CA LEU A 103 3.53 8.51 6.14
C LEU A 103 4.04 8.24 4.73
N LEU A 104 3.74 9.09 3.75
CA LEU A 104 4.32 9.00 2.41
C LEU A 104 5.84 9.12 2.45
N LYS A 105 6.35 10.12 3.20
CA LYS A 105 7.79 10.29 3.40
C LYS A 105 8.40 9.04 4.04
N LEU A 106 7.81 8.55 5.14
CA LEU A 106 8.26 7.34 5.82
C LEU A 106 8.32 6.14 4.86
N LEU A 107 7.26 5.88 4.09
CA LEU A 107 7.22 4.75 3.16
C LEU A 107 8.32 4.86 2.11
N ASN A 108 8.53 6.06 1.53
CA ASN A 108 9.57 6.29 0.55
C ASN A 108 10.98 6.12 1.14
N ASP A 109 11.21 6.62 2.36
CA ASP A 109 12.48 6.44 3.06
C ASP A 109 12.76 4.94 3.32
N GLN A 110 11.71 4.17 3.67
CA GLN A 110 11.84 2.73 3.91
C GLN A 110 12.10 1.91 2.64
N LEU A 111 11.74 2.39 1.45
CA LEU A 111 12.04 1.67 0.20
C LEU A 111 13.55 1.42 0.03
N ASN A 112 14.38 2.36 0.49
CA ASN A 112 15.85 2.24 0.45
C ASN A 112 16.40 1.12 1.35
N ASN A 113 15.61 0.68 2.34
CA ASN A 113 16.00 -0.37 3.28
C ASN A 113 15.51 -1.75 2.86
N ILE A 114 14.71 -1.86 1.80
CA ILE A 114 14.23 -3.14 1.32
C ILE A 114 15.31 -3.78 0.46
N VAL A 115 16.00 -4.76 1.03
CA VAL A 115 16.93 -5.61 0.28
C VAL A 115 16.12 -6.54 -0.61
N MET A 116 16.18 -6.32 -1.92
CA MET A 116 15.63 -7.25 -2.90
C MET A 116 16.63 -8.38 -3.11
N PRO A 117 16.19 -9.64 -3.13
CA PRO A 117 17.01 -10.75 -3.59
C PRO A 117 17.38 -10.62 -5.07
#